data_AF-A0A4Z2DDT9-F1
#
_entry.id   AF-A0A4Z2DDT9-F1
#
_cell.length_a   1.000
_cell.length_b   1.000
_cell.length_c   1.000
_cell.angle_alpha   90.00
_cell.angle_beta   90.00
_cell.angle_gamma   90.00
#
_symmetry.space_group_name_H-M   'P 1'
#
loop_
_entity.id
_entity.type
_entity.pdbx_description
1 polymer ?
#
loop_
_entity_poly.entity_id
_entity_poly.type
_entity_poly.pdbx_seq_one_letter_code
_entity_poly.pdbx_strand_id
1 'polypeptide(L)' 'MTFNEPSFNNKDEAKNFLRRLCGQEIIVHVSDGRRFIGSFWCTDNVGNIVMETFFYDRRPWAAYNES' A
#
# COMPACT_ATOMS: atom_id res chain seq x y z
N MET A 1 8.72 -14.57 -2.87
CA MET A 1 7.94 -14.33 -1.63
C MET A 1 6.50 -14.70 -1.89
N THR A 2 5.94 -15.61 -1.10
CA THR A 2 4.49 -15.76 -1.00
C THR A 2 3.97 -14.55 -0.23
N PHE A 3 3.30 -13.62 -0.91
CA PHE A 3 2.41 -12.69 -0.22
C PHE A 3 1.33 -13.58 0.40
N ASN A 4 1.37 -13.76 1.73
CA ASN A 4 0.21 -14.31 2.41
C ASN A 4 -0.91 -13.32 2.11
N GLU A 5 -1.85 -13.70 1.24
CA GLU A 5 -3.03 -12.89 1.03
C GLU A 5 -3.67 -12.67 2.40
N PRO A 6 -3.90 -11.41 2.80
CA PRO A 6 -4.71 -11.17 3.97
C PRO A 6 -6.10 -11.76 3.69
N SER A 7 -6.39 -12.93 4.28
CA SER A 7 -7.71 -13.53 4.24
C SER A 7 -8.60 -12.79 5.23
N PHE A 8 -9.25 -11.73 4.76
CA PHE A 8 -10.29 -11.08 5.55
C PHE A 8 -11.51 -12.01 5.63
N ASN A 9 -12.00 -12.28 6.83
CA ASN A 9 -13.15 -13.15 7.03
C ASN A 9 -14.45 -12.50 6.53
N ASN A 10 -14.51 -11.17 6.47
CA ASN A 10 -15.63 -10.40 5.92
C ASN A 10 -15.24 -8.97 5.51
N LYS A 11 -16.17 -8.26 4.85
CA LYS A 11 -15.98 -6.88 4.37
C LYS A 11 -15.73 -5.87 5.49
N ASP A 12 -16.26 -6.10 6.68
CA ASP A 12 -16.10 -5.16 7.80
C ASP A 12 -14.71 -5.24 8.41
N GLU A 13 -14.10 -6.44 8.43
CA GLU A 13 -12.71 -6.64 8.81
C GLU A 13 -11.76 -5.87 7.86
N ALA A 14 -11.97 -5.99 6.55
CA ALA A 14 -11.20 -5.25 5.55
C ALA A 14 -11.35 -3.72 5.71
N LYS A 15 -12.58 -3.22 5.92
CA LYS A 15 -12.82 -1.80 6.20
C LYS A 15 -12.14 -1.33 7.47
N ASN A 16 -12.19 -2.13 8.53
CA ASN A 16 -11.56 -1.80 9.80
C ASN A 16 -10.04 -1.77 9.67
N PHE A 17 -9.47 -2.69 8.89
CA PHE A 17 -8.05 -2.66 8.56
C PHE A 17 -7.66 -1.37 7.83
N LEU A 18 -8.37 -0.99 6.76
CA LEU A 18 -8.14 0.26 6.04
C LEU A 18 -8.28 1.49 6.94
N ARG A 19 -9.28 1.51 7.83
CA ARG A 19 -9.47 2.59 8.80
C ARG A 19 -8.30 2.71 9.78
N ARG A 20 -7.68 1.60 10.18
CA ARG A 20 -6.50 1.60 11.06
C ARG A 20 -5.25 2.10 10.35
N LEU A 21 -5.18 1.97 9.02
CA LEU A 21 -4.08 2.52 8.23
C LEU A 21 -4.18 4.03 8.05
N CYS A 22 -5.34 4.66 8.23
CA CYS A 22 -5.49 6.11 8.12
C CYS A 22 -4.54 6.83 9.10
N GLY A 23 -3.73 7.75 8.57
CA GLY A 23 -2.69 8.48 9.28
C GLY A 23 -1.37 7.72 9.48
N GLN A 24 -1.31 6.43 9.14
CA GLN A 24 -0.07 5.65 9.20
C GLN A 24 0.76 5.88 7.93
N GLU A 25 2.09 5.82 8.08
CA GLU A 25 2.98 5.74 6.93
C GLU A 25 2.86 4.35 6.28
N ILE A 26 2.65 4.34 4.97
CA ILE A 26 2.57 3.10 4.19
C ILE A 26 3.53 3.16 2.99
N ILE A 27 3.85 1.98 2.48
CA ILE A 27 4.57 1.81 1.22
C ILE A 27 3.59 1.25 0.20
N VAL A 28 3.36 1.98 -0.89
CA VAL A 28 2.52 1.53 -2.01
C VAL A 28 3.42 1.07 -3.15
N HIS A 29 3.25 -0.19 -3.54
CA HIS A 29 3.90 -0.77 -4.72
C HIS A 29 2.91 -0.74 -5.88
N VAL A 30 3.28 -0.09 -6.97
CA VAL A 30 2.50 -0.06 -8.20
C VAL A 30 3.01 -1.13 -9.15
N SER A 31 2.10 -1.73 -9.93
CA SER A 31 2.41 -2.81 -10.88
C SER A 31 3.43 -2.43 -11.95
N ASP A 32 3.60 -1.14 -12.25
CA ASP A 32 4.62 -0.62 -13.15
C ASP A 32 6.01 -0.44 -12.51
N GLY A 33 6.18 -0.94 -11.28
CA GLY A 33 7.44 -0.94 -10.55
C GLY A 33 7.70 0.32 -9.73
N ARG A 34 6.81 1.32 -9.77
CA ARG A 34 6.93 2.51 -8.92
C ARG A 34 6.65 2.17 -7.45
N ARG A 35 7.33 2.90 -6.56
CA ARG A 35 7.11 2.85 -5.12
C ARG A 35 6.84 4.25 -4.56
N PHE A 36 5.80 4.35 -3.75
CA PHE A 36 5.44 5.57 -3.02
C PHE A 36 5.52 5.30 -1.52
N ILE A 37 6.12 6.23 -0.77
CA ILE A 37 6.16 6.19 0.69
C ILE A 37 5.49 7.45 1.21
N GLY A 38 4.55 7.29 2.14
CA GLY A 38 3.79 8.42 2.65
C GLY A 38 2.65 8.06 3.58
N SER A 39 2.03 9.07 4.17
CA SER A 39 0.89 8.90 5.08
C SER A 39 -0.38 8.59 4.30
N PHE A 40 -1.03 7.47 4.61
CA PHE A 40 -2.30 7.07 4.00
C PHE A 40 -3.46 7.85 4.59
N TRP A 41 -4.30 8.47 3.76
CA TRP A 41 -5.46 9.25 4.24
C TRP A 41 -6.76 8.49 4.03
N CYS A 42 -7.02 8.04 2.80
CA CYS A 42 -8.23 7.29 2.50
C CYS A 42 -8.11 6.51 1.18
N THR A 43 -9.11 5.64 0.96
CA THR A 43 -9.31 4.90 -0.28
C THR A 43 -10.80 4.78 -0.60
N ASP A 44 -11.14 4.47 -1.85
CA ASP A 44 -12.50 4.19 -2.29
C ASP A 44 -12.72 2.71 -2.63
N ASN A 45 -13.90 2.38 -3.17
CA ASN A 45 -14.27 1.01 -3.51
C ASN A 45 -13.57 0.45 -4.76
N VAL A 46 -12.87 1.29 -5.53
CA VAL A 46 -12.12 0.89 -6.73
C VAL A 46 -10.60 0.92 -6.49
N GLY A 47 -10.17 1.30 -5.29
CA GLY A 47 -8.77 1.26 -4.88
C GLY A 47 -7.98 2.52 -5.23
N ASN A 48 -8.64 3.65 -5.51
CA ASN A 48 -7.93 4.94 -5.54
C ASN A 48 -7.40 5.25 -4.13
N ILE A 49 -6.19 5.81 -4.04
CA ILE A 49 -5.55 6.13 -2.76
C ILE A 49 -5.25 7.62 -2.71
N VAL A 50 -5.69 8.28 -1.63
CA VAL A 50 -5.21 9.61 -1.24
C VAL A 50 -4.16 9.44 -0.17
N MET A 51 -2.98 10.00 -0.41
CA MET A 51 -1.87 9.98 0.53
C MET A 51 -1.01 11.24 0.40
N GLU A 52 -0.44 11.67 1.50
CA GLU A 52 0.66 12.64 1.48
C GLU A 52 1.94 11.89 1.13
N THR A 53 2.67 12.33 0.10
CA THR A 53 3.86 11.62 -0.39
C THR A 53 5.14 12.30 0.08
N PHE A 54 6.04 11.55 0.72
CA PHE A 54 7.36 12.04 1.15
C PHE A 54 8.48 11.60 0.20
N PHE A 55 8.35 10.42 -0.40
CA PHE A 55 9.39 9.84 -1.25
C PHE A 55 8.80 9.06 -2.43
N TYR A 56 9.44 9.21 -3.58
CA TYR A 56 9.09 8.55 -4.83
C TYR A 56 10.32 7.90 -5.44
N ASP A 57 10.22 6.60 -5.74
CA ASP A 57 11.27 5.88 -6.46
C ASP A 57 10.72 5.15 -7.69
N ARG A 58 11.51 5.22 -8.77
CA ARG A 58 11.30 4.51 -10.04
C ARG A 58 12.16 3.27 -10.20
N ARG A 59 13.08 3.00 -9.26
CA ARG A 59 13.88 1.79 -9.30
C ARG A 59 12.97 0.56 -9.23
N PRO A 60 13.09 -0.39 -10.16
CA PRO A 60 12.31 -1.61 -10.15
C PRO A 60 12.48 -2.32 -8.81
N TRP A 61 11.38 -2.81 -8.23
CA TRP A 61 11.40 -3.57 -6.96
C TRP A 61 12.41 -4.73 -6.97
N ALA A 62 12.64 -5.35 -8.13
CA ALA A 62 13.66 -6.40 -8.30
C ALA A 62 15.07 -5.95 -7.89
N ALA A 63 15.44 -4.70 -8.16
CA ALA A 63 16.77 -4.15 -7.87
C ALA A 63 17.07 -3.99 -6.37
N TYR A 64 16.06 -4.12 -5.51
CA TYR A 64 16.19 -3.98 -4.05
C TYR A 64 16.24 -5.31 -3.29
N ASN A 65 15.91 -6.43 -3.93
CA ASN A 65 15.95 -7.75 -3.30
C ASN A 65 17.23 -8.54 -3.67
N GLU A 66 18.15 -7.90 -4.39
CA GLU A 66 19.42 -8.49 -4.85
C GLU A 66 20.65 -7.96 -4.08
N SER A 67 20.45 -7.16 -3.02
CA SER A 67 21.51 -6.55 -2.20
C SER A 67 21.55 -7.08 -0.77
#